data_AF-A0A560KYV2-F1
#
_entry.id   AF-A0A560KYV2-F1
#
_cell.length_a   1.000
_cell.length_b   1.000
_cell.length_c   1.000
_cell.angle_alpha   90.00
_cell.angle_beta   90.00
_cell.angle_gamma   90.00
#
_symmetry.space_group_name_H-M   'P 1'
#
loop_
_entity.id
_entity.type
_entity.pdbx_description
1 polymer ?
#
loop_
_entity_poly.entity_id
_entity_poly.type
_entity_poly.pdbx_seq_one_letter_code
_entity_poly.pdbx_strand_id
1 'polypeptide(L)'
;MSGRAHRLGAMAGALLALLAAAPAAAISPDSSADDASLLYLSSSDWERQSAPRKVALAEDFMRIFCTDQRMSAASLADCLDHDKADGAPFERAIACVSAR
;
A
#
# COMPACT_ATOMS: atom_id res chain seq x y z
N MET A 1 -44.73 -7.45 -51.24
CA MET A 1 -43.54 -7.88 -50.49
C MET A 1 -42.90 -6.61 -49.94
N SER A 2 -43.14 -6.31 -48.68
CA SER A 2 -42.81 -5.04 -48.04
C SER A 2 -41.34 -5.01 -47.59
N GLY A 3 -40.52 -4.15 -48.18
CA GLY A 3 -39.16 -3.89 -47.72
C GLY A 3 -39.07 -2.56 -46.98
N ARG A 4 -39.17 -2.59 -45.64
CA ARG A 4 -38.92 -1.43 -44.78
C ARG A 4 -37.42 -1.15 -44.73
N ALA A 5 -37.03 0.08 -45.07
CA ALA A 5 -35.70 0.61 -44.80
C ALA A 5 -35.51 0.79 -43.29
N HIS A 6 -34.60 0.02 -42.70
CA HIS A 6 -34.17 0.22 -41.31
C HIS A 6 -33.10 1.32 -41.27
N ARG A 7 -33.49 2.47 -40.71
CA ARG A 7 -32.58 3.48 -40.19
C ARG A 7 -31.87 2.89 -38.97
N LEU A 8 -30.55 2.79 -39.00
CA LEU A 8 -29.73 2.55 -37.81
C LEU A 8 -28.54 3.51 -37.86
N GLY A 9 -28.78 4.71 -37.36
CA GLY A 9 -27.73 5.57 -36.86
C GLY A 9 -27.33 5.15 -35.45
N ALA A 10 -26.18 5.68 -35.01
CA ALA A 10 -25.63 5.66 -33.66
C ALA A 10 -24.98 4.33 -33.19
N MET A 11 -23.79 4.06 -33.70
CA MET A 11 -22.77 3.26 -33.00
C MET A 11 -21.53 4.13 -32.75
N ALA A 12 -21.70 5.12 -31.87
CA ALA A 12 -20.60 5.99 -31.41
C ALA A 12 -20.63 6.15 -29.87
N GLY A 13 -21.07 5.12 -29.13
CA GLY A 13 -21.25 5.19 -27.68
C GLY A 13 -20.48 4.14 -26.87
N ALA A 14 -19.77 3.20 -27.49
CA ALA A 14 -19.25 2.03 -26.77
C ALA A 14 -17.79 2.12 -26.27
N LEU A 15 -17.05 3.20 -26.57
CA LEU A 15 -15.62 3.29 -26.23
C LEU A 15 -15.28 4.01 -24.93
N LEU A 16 -16.27 4.56 -24.20
CA LEU A 16 -16.03 5.23 -22.90
C LEU A 16 -16.17 4.30 -21.68
N ALA A 17 -16.50 3.02 -21.86
CA ALA A 17 -16.74 2.10 -20.75
C ALA A 17 -15.47 1.42 -20.20
N LEU A 18 -14.30 1.56 -20.83
CA LEU A 18 -13.08 0.86 -20.40
C LEU A 18 -12.20 1.61 -19.40
N LEU A 19 -12.50 2.86 -19.04
CA LEU A 19 -11.73 3.59 -18.00
C LEU A 19 -12.26 3.43 -16.57
N ALA A 20 -13.36 2.68 -16.35
CA ALA A 20 -13.99 2.53 -15.04
C ALA A 20 -13.58 1.25 -14.28
N ALA A 21 -12.51 0.57 -14.68
CA ALA A 21 -11.95 -0.58 -13.98
C ALA A 21 -10.56 -0.25 -13.39
N ALA A 22 -10.37 0.95 -12.86
CA ALA A 22 -9.45 1.07 -11.74
C ALA A 22 -10.16 0.45 -10.54
N PRO A 23 -9.57 -0.52 -9.82
CA PRO A 23 -10.04 -0.76 -8.47
C PRO A 23 -9.88 0.60 -7.77
N ALA A 24 -11.00 1.25 -7.50
CA ALA A 24 -11.05 2.24 -6.46
C ALA A 24 -10.51 1.51 -5.24
N ALA A 25 -9.23 1.73 -4.93
CA ALA A 25 -8.67 1.40 -3.65
C ALA A 25 -9.66 2.00 -2.67
N ALA A 26 -10.41 1.14 -1.99
CA ALA A 26 -11.26 1.54 -0.91
C ALA A 26 -10.29 2.12 0.12
N ILE A 27 -10.06 3.42 0.05
CA ILE A 27 -9.54 4.19 1.16
C ILE A 27 -10.70 4.21 2.13
N SER A 28 -10.84 3.12 2.89
CA SER A 28 -11.56 3.15 4.15
C SER A 28 -10.82 4.18 5.01
N PRO A 29 -11.45 5.29 5.42
CA PRO A 29 -10.94 6.06 6.53
C PRO A 29 -11.32 5.29 7.79
N ASP A 30 -10.68 4.14 8.00
CA ASP A 30 -10.89 3.38 9.22
C ASP A 30 -9.95 3.97 10.28
N SER A 31 -10.54 4.67 11.24
CA SER A 31 -9.97 5.03 12.53
C SER A 31 -8.62 5.77 12.54
N SER A 32 -8.74 7.09 12.57
CA SER A 32 -7.74 8.11 12.95
C SER A 32 -7.07 7.91 14.34
N ALA A 33 -7.09 6.72 14.93
CA ALA A 33 -6.39 6.39 16.18
C ALA A 33 -5.06 5.67 15.95
N ASP A 34 -4.85 5.06 14.77
CA ASP A 34 -3.72 4.15 14.52
C ASP A 34 -2.76 4.63 13.42
N ASP A 35 -2.77 5.90 13.02
CA ASP A 35 -1.79 6.55 12.11
C ASP A 35 -0.40 6.74 12.75
N ALA A 36 0.03 5.78 13.57
CA ALA A 36 1.36 5.74 14.10
C ALA A 36 2.33 5.37 12.97
N SER A 37 2.89 6.39 12.31
CA SER A 37 4.06 6.22 11.45
C SER A 37 5.13 5.43 12.21
N LEU A 38 5.86 4.58 11.49
CA LEU A 38 7.00 3.83 12.02
C LEU A 38 7.99 4.73 12.80
N LEU A 39 8.04 6.02 12.45
CA LEU A 39 8.79 7.08 13.13
C LEU A 39 8.48 7.25 14.63
N TYR A 40 7.23 7.08 15.03
CA TYR A 40 6.76 7.38 16.39
C TYR A 40 6.25 6.14 17.13
N LEU A 41 6.28 4.99 16.48
CA LEU A 41 5.78 3.75 17.03
C LEU A 41 6.73 3.22 18.11
N SER A 42 6.20 2.80 19.26
CA SER A 42 7.03 2.07 20.23
C SER A 42 7.23 0.62 19.80
N SER A 43 8.26 -0.05 20.31
CA SER A 43 8.47 -1.49 20.03
C SER A 43 7.30 -2.35 20.52
N SER A 44 6.67 -1.98 21.65
CA SER A 44 5.49 -2.71 22.15
C SER A 44 4.26 -2.52 21.25
N ASP A 45 4.12 -1.35 20.63
CA ASP A 45 3.04 -1.08 19.69
C ASP A 45 3.26 -1.80 18.37
N TRP A 46 4.53 -1.89 17.92
CA TRP A 46 4.92 -2.70 16.76
C TRP A 46 4.51 -4.16 16.94
N GLU A 47 4.84 -4.79 18.07
CA GLU A 47 4.51 -6.20 18.32
C GLU A 47 3.00 -6.46 18.33
N ARG A 48 2.19 -5.49 18.77
CA ARG A 48 0.72 -5.57 18.78
C ARG A 48 0.10 -5.42 17.39
N GLN A 49 0.83 -4.91 16.40
CA GLN A 49 0.29 -4.73 15.05
C GLN A 49 0.03 -6.08 14.37
N SER A 50 -1.04 -6.13 13.58
CA SER A 50 -1.27 -7.24 12.66
C SER A 50 -0.21 -7.26 11.55
N ALA A 51 0.07 -8.44 10.99
CA ALA A 51 1.04 -8.58 9.91
C ALA A 51 0.75 -7.66 8.70
N PRO A 52 -0.51 -7.52 8.20
CA PRO A 52 -0.81 -6.58 7.13
C PRO A 52 -0.52 -5.12 7.52
N ARG A 53 -0.76 -4.74 8.78
CA ARG A 53 -0.49 -3.38 9.26
C ARG A 53 1.00 -3.08 9.34
N LYS A 54 1.82 -4.04 9.78
CA LYS A 54 3.29 -3.92 9.77
C LYS A 54 3.86 -3.66 8.38
N VAL A 55 3.34 -4.36 7.38
CA VAL A 55 3.74 -4.16 5.97
C VAL A 55 3.35 -2.77 5.48
N ALA A 56 2.13 -2.30 5.77
CA ALA A 56 1.70 -0.95 5.40
C ALA A 56 2.58 0.14 6.05
N LEU A 57 2.94 -0.03 7.32
CA LEU A 57 3.83 0.89 8.04
C LEU A 57 5.26 0.90 7.45
N ALA A 58 5.76 -0.28 7.06
CA ALA A 58 7.04 -0.40 6.38
C ALA A 58 7.02 0.25 4.99
N GLU A 59 5.93 0.10 4.24
CA GLU A 59 5.73 0.75 2.94
C GLU A 59 5.74 2.28 3.08
N ASP A 60 5.02 2.82 4.06
CA ASP A 60 4.99 4.26 4.34
C ASP A 60 6.37 4.80 4.72
N PHE A 61 7.11 4.07 5.56
CA PHE A 61 8.49 4.43 5.90
C PHE A 61 9.38 4.44 4.66
N MET A 62 9.33 3.39 3.85
CA MET A 62 10.14 3.29 2.65
C MET A 62 9.84 4.39 1.64
N ARG A 63 8.57 4.76 1.46
CA ARG A 63 8.17 5.87 0.58
C ARG A 63 8.85 7.19 0.96
N ILE A 64 9.15 7.41 2.24
CA ILE A 64 9.75 8.65 2.73
C ILE A 64 11.29 8.56 2.79
N PHE A 65 11.83 7.44 3.26
CA PHE A 65 13.25 7.31 3.61
C PHE A 65 14.06 6.45 2.62
N CYS A 66 13.43 5.57 1.85
CA CYS A 66 14.10 4.64 0.97
C CYS A 66 13.86 5.01 -0.50
N THR A 67 14.92 5.36 -1.21
CA THR A 67 14.88 5.56 -2.68
C THR A 67 15.36 4.32 -3.45
N ASP A 68 15.99 3.36 -2.76
CA ASP A 68 16.43 2.08 -3.35
C ASP A 68 15.29 1.04 -3.28
N GLN A 69 14.90 0.53 -4.45
CA GLN A 69 13.82 -0.45 -4.64
C GLN A 69 14.25 -1.91 -4.43
N ARG A 70 15.52 -2.17 -4.06
CA ARG A 70 16.01 -3.55 -3.84
C ARG A 70 15.41 -4.22 -2.61
N MET A 71 14.96 -3.45 -1.63
CA MET A 71 14.21 -3.95 -0.48
C MET A 71 12.71 -3.76 -0.75
N SER A 72 11.89 -4.74 -0.37
CA SER A 72 10.43 -4.62 -0.37
C SER A 72 9.91 -4.29 1.04
N ALA A 73 8.71 -3.71 1.12
CA ALA A 73 8.07 -3.41 2.40
C ALA A 73 7.85 -4.67 3.26
N ALA A 74 7.53 -5.80 2.64
CA ALA A 74 7.43 -7.08 3.33
C ALA A 74 8.78 -7.52 3.90
N SER A 75 9.87 -7.43 3.13
CA SER A 75 11.21 -7.76 3.62
C SER A 75 11.67 -6.85 4.76
N LEU A 76 11.27 -5.58 4.76
CA LEU A 76 11.55 -4.66 5.87
C LEU A 76 10.74 -5.03 7.11
N ALA A 77 9.45 -5.31 6.97
CA ALA A 77 8.61 -5.75 8.08
C ALA A 77 9.13 -7.06 8.71
N ASP A 78 9.54 -8.01 7.88
CA ASP A 78 10.15 -9.27 8.33
C ASP A 78 11.47 -9.00 9.09
N CYS A 79 12.31 -8.09 8.58
CA CYS A 79 13.55 -7.71 9.27
C CYS A 79 13.26 -7.12 10.65
N LEU A 80 12.25 -6.25 10.77
CA LEU A 80 11.85 -5.62 12.03
C LEU A 80 11.22 -6.58 13.04
N ASP A 81 10.63 -7.69 12.58
CA ASP A 81 10.08 -8.76 13.43
C ASP A 81 11.15 -9.74 13.91
N HIS A 82 12.22 -9.93 13.13
CA HIS A 82 13.33 -10.82 13.50
C HIS A 82 14.46 -10.11 14.23
N ASP A 83 14.66 -8.82 13.98
CA ASP A 83 15.67 -8.02 14.67
C ASP A 83 15.20 -7.68 16.09
N LYS A 84 15.76 -8.43 17.04
CA LYS A 84 15.55 -8.23 18.48
C LYS A 84 16.49 -7.20 19.09
N ALA A 85 17.18 -6.39 18.28
CA ALA A 85 17.96 -5.28 18.79
C ALA A 85 17.07 -4.39 19.67
N ASP A 86 17.58 -4.03 20.85
CA ASP A 86 16.96 -3.01 21.68
C ASP A 86 16.97 -1.68 20.90
N GLY A 87 15.80 -1.07 20.71
CA GLY A 87 15.69 0.19 19.96
C GLY A 87 14.29 0.43 19.41
N ALA A 88 14.01 1.69 19.06
CA ALA A 88 12.74 2.05 18.45
C ALA A 88 12.64 1.42 17.03
N PRO A 89 11.43 1.05 16.57
CA PRO A 89 11.21 0.54 15.21
C PRO A 89 11.88 1.37 14.12
N PHE A 90 11.90 2.70 14.25
CA PHE A 90 12.61 3.60 13.34
C PHE A 90 14.11 3.30 13.22
N GLU A 91 14.81 3.20 14.34
CA GLU A 91 16.26 2.98 14.37
C GLU A 91 16.60 1.61 13.78
N ARG A 92 15.81 0.59 14.12
CA ARG A 92 15.93 -0.75 13.55
C ARG A 92 15.63 -0.75 12.04
N ALA A 93 14.67 0.04 11.57
CA ALA A 93 14.36 0.13 10.14
C ALA A 93 15.52 0.72 9.36
N ILE A 94 16.19 1.75 9.88
CA ILE A 94 17.41 2.30 9.28
C ILE A 94 18.53 1.25 9.24
N ALA A 95 18.70 0.48 10.31
CA ALA A 95 19.69 -0.61 10.36
C ALA A 95 19.38 -1.70 9.31
N CYS A 96 18.14 -2.17 9.25
CA CYS A 96 17.67 -3.16 8.27
C CYS A 96 17.93 -2.73 6.83
N VAL A 97 17.61 -1.47 6.49
CA VAL A 97 17.82 -0.93 5.14
C VAL A 97 19.30 -0.75 4.82
N SER A 98 20.11 -0.32 5.81
CA SER A 98 21.54 -0.05 5.61
C SER A 98 22.41 -1.31 5.58
N ALA A 99 21.91 -2.44 6.08
CA ALA A 99 22.62 -3.72 6.11
C ALA A 99 22.56 -4.50 4.77
N ARG A 100 21.94 -3.94 3.72
CA ARG A 100 21.79 -4.57 2.40
C ARG A 100 22.60 -3.88 1.31
#